data_AF-A0A0L0LB89-F1
#
_entry.id   AF-A0A0L0LB89-F1
#
_cell.length_a   1.000
_cell.length_b   1.000
_cell.length_c   1.000
_cell.angle_alpha   90.00
_cell.angle_beta   90.00
_cell.angle_gamma   90.00
#
_symmetry.space_group_name_H-M   'P 1'
#
loop_
_entity.id
_entity.type
_entity.pdbx_description
1 polymer ?
#
loop_
_entity_poly.entity_id
_entity_poly.type
_entity_poly.pdbx_seq_one_letter_code
_entity_poly.pdbx_strand_id
1 'polypeptide(L)'
;MDIKKGSSLYVRNIIFGIEDSLVSTVGLLSGIAVVNVPHRIILATGLILIFVEGVSMAIGSFLSEESVEEYESGMAAKVLQPMLGAFAMFLSYVIAGFIPLAPYLISTGDTAFYWSIGLSVLALAVVGFVQAKISKVPAFSRTVRMVLLGGFAIGIGILVGRLFGIT
;
A
#
# COMPACT_ATOMS: atom_id res chain seq x y z
N MET A 1 1.27 -6.95 -31.07
CA MET A 1 1.60 -5.69 -30.36
C MET A 1 1.48 -5.89 -28.84
N ASP A 2 1.68 -7.13 -28.35
CA ASP A 2 1.07 -7.63 -27.12
C ASP A 2 2.01 -7.73 -25.91
N ILE A 3 3.33 -7.81 -26.15
CA ILE A 3 4.31 -8.01 -25.07
C ILE A 3 4.47 -6.74 -24.21
N LYS A 4 4.27 -5.55 -24.80
CA LYS A 4 4.37 -4.27 -24.07
C LYS A 4 3.18 -3.99 -23.15
N LYS A 5 1.96 -4.42 -23.50
CA LYS A 5 0.74 -4.19 -22.69
C LYS A 5 0.81 -4.98 -21.39
N GLY A 6 1.22 -6.26 -21.46
CA GLY A 6 1.42 -7.10 -20.27
C GLY A 6 2.49 -6.57 -19.32
N SER A 7 3.68 -6.20 -19.81
CA SER A 7 4.76 -5.69 -18.95
C SER A 7 4.39 -4.40 -18.22
N SER A 8 3.67 -3.48 -18.87
CA SER A 8 3.22 -2.24 -18.23
C SER A 8 2.19 -2.49 -17.12
N LEU A 9 1.34 -3.50 -17.29
CA LEU A 9 0.29 -3.87 -16.34
C LEU A 9 0.89 -4.45 -15.05
N TYR A 10 1.88 -5.35 -15.16
CA TYR A 10 2.60 -5.87 -14.01
C TYR A 10 3.31 -4.78 -13.22
N VAL A 11 4.05 -3.90 -13.90
CA VAL A 11 4.78 -2.80 -13.24
C VAL A 11 3.81 -1.86 -12.53
N ARG A 12 2.70 -1.50 -13.19
CA ARG A 12 1.66 -0.67 -12.59
C ARG A 12 1.10 -1.32 -11.32
N ASN A 13 0.71 -2.59 -11.40
CA ASN A 13 0.04 -3.30 -10.32
C ASN A 13 0.96 -3.54 -9.11
N ILE A 14 2.23 -3.87 -9.36
CA ILE A 14 3.24 -4.01 -8.30
C ILE A 14 3.43 -2.68 -7.58
N ILE A 15 3.70 -1.61 -8.33
CA ILE A 15 4.01 -0.31 -7.72
C ILE A 15 2.80 0.25 -6.98
N PHE A 16 1.61 0.13 -7.57
CA PHE A 16 0.37 0.58 -6.92
C PHE A 16 0.09 -0.20 -5.63
N GLY A 17 0.28 -1.53 -5.63
CA GLY A 17 0.14 -2.34 -4.42
C GLY A 17 1.12 -1.95 -3.31
N ILE A 18 2.38 -1.64 -3.65
CA ILE A 18 3.39 -1.19 -2.68
C ILE A 18 3.02 0.18 -2.10
N GLU A 19 2.68 1.14 -2.96
CA GLU A 19 2.34 2.50 -2.56
C GLU A 19 1.14 2.51 -1.63
N ASP A 20 0.06 1.83 -2.02
CA ASP A 20 -1.17 1.82 -1.24
C ASP A 20 -0.95 1.14 0.11
N SER A 21 -0.29 -0.02 0.13
CA SER A 21 -0.03 -0.75 1.38
C SER A 21 0.78 0.05 2.39
N LEU A 22 1.83 0.74 1.94
CA LEU A 22 2.64 1.57 2.82
C LEU A 22 1.81 2.71 3.42
N VAL A 23 0.99 3.38 2.60
CA VAL A 23 0.20 4.54 3.02
C VAL A 23 -0.97 4.13 3.93
N SER A 24 -1.76 3.13 3.54
CA SER A 24 -2.91 2.65 4.31
C SER A 24 -2.48 2.04 5.64
N THR A 25 -1.45 1.19 5.64
CA THR A 25 -1.01 0.47 6.84
C THR A 25 -0.37 1.42 7.85
N VAL A 26 0.53 2.31 7.43
CA VAL A 26 1.11 3.27 8.37
C VAL A 26 0.06 4.25 8.90
N GLY A 27 -0.89 4.67 8.05
CA GLY A 27 -2.00 5.54 8.45
C GLY A 27 -2.87 4.90 9.53
N LEU A 28 -3.33 3.66 9.29
CA LEU A 28 -4.12 2.90 10.24
C LEU A 28 -3.36 2.67 11.56
N LEU A 29 -2.15 2.12 11.48
CA LEU A 29 -1.36 1.80 12.67
C LEU A 29 -1.05 3.04 13.50
N SER A 30 -0.77 4.18 12.85
CA SER A 30 -0.54 5.44 13.55
C SER A 30 -1.78 5.93 14.29
N GLY A 31 -2.97 5.75 13.71
CA GLY A 31 -4.23 6.10 14.34
C GLY A 31 -4.60 5.21 15.51
N ILE A 32 -4.43 3.90 15.38
CA ILE A 32 -4.73 2.96 16.45
C ILE A 32 -3.73 3.09 17.60
N ALA A 33 -2.45 3.32 17.30
CA ALA A 33 -1.40 3.45 18.31
C ALA A 33 -1.63 4.64 19.27
N VAL A 34 -2.18 5.76 18.78
CA VAL A 34 -2.43 6.95 19.63
C VAL A 34 -3.62 6.78 20.58
N VAL A 35 -4.44 5.74 20.41
CA VAL A 35 -5.57 5.41 21.30
C VAL A 35 -5.13 4.56 22.51
N ASN A 36 -3.83 4.26 22.64
CA ASN A 36 -3.28 3.47 23.76
C ASN A 36 -3.95 2.09 23.94
N VAL A 37 -4.32 1.46 22.82
CA VAL A 37 -4.93 0.13 22.85
C VAL A 37 -3.90 -0.95 23.17
N PRO A 38 -4.34 -2.12 23.68
CA PRO A 38 -3.46 -3.26 23.83
C PRO A 38 -2.73 -3.60 22.54
N HIS A 39 -1.44 -3.90 22.65
CA HIS A 39 -0.55 -4.19 21.52
C HIS A 39 -1.08 -5.27 20.55
N ARG A 40 -1.80 -6.28 21.09
CA ARG A 40 -2.46 -7.33 20.31
C ARG A 40 -3.48 -6.76 19.31
N ILE A 41 -4.17 -5.67 19.64
CA ILE A 41 -5.15 -5.01 18.75
C ILE A 41 -4.42 -4.33 17.59
N ILE A 42 -3.30 -3.66 17.84
CA ILE A 42 -2.47 -3.04 16.79
C ILE A 42 -2.02 -4.10 15.78
N LEU A 43 -1.50 -5.23 16.27
CA LEU A 43 -1.07 -6.33 15.40
C LEU A 43 -2.23 -6.97 14.63
N ALA A 44 -3.35 -7.25 15.32
CA ALA A 44 -4.50 -7.88 14.69
C ALA A 44 -5.09 -6.99 13.59
N THR A 45 -5.28 -5.70 13.86
CA THR A 45 -5.83 -4.75 12.90
C THR A 45 -4.90 -4.51 11.72
N GLY A 46 -3.59 -4.40 11.96
CA GLY A 46 -2.58 -4.31 10.89
C GLY A 46 -2.58 -5.55 9.99
N LEU A 47 -2.57 -6.75 10.56
CA LEU A 47 -2.63 -7.99 9.76
C LEU A 47 -3.94 -8.11 8.98
N ILE A 48 -5.07 -7.82 9.61
CA ILE A 48 -6.38 -7.84 8.94
C ILE A 48 -6.36 -6.86 7.76
N LEU A 49 -5.88 -5.63 7.96
CA LEU A 49 -5.78 -4.64 6.90
C LEU A 49 -4.92 -5.17 5.74
N ILE A 50 -3.70 -5.64 6.03
CA ILE A 50 -2.76 -6.09 5.02
C ILE A 50 -3.37 -7.17 4.11
N PHE A 51 -4.04 -8.17 4.69
CA PHE A 51 -4.61 -9.27 3.92
C PHE A 51 -5.94 -8.91 3.25
N VAL A 52 -6.85 -8.28 3.98
CA VAL A 52 -8.20 -7.97 3.46
C VAL A 52 -8.13 -6.90 2.38
N GLU A 53 -7.39 -5.82 2.62
CA GLU A 53 -7.23 -4.72 1.66
C GLU A 53 -6.42 -5.20 0.45
N GLY A 54 -5.36 -5.98 0.67
CA GLY A 54 -4.59 -6.58 -0.42
C GLY A 54 -5.45 -7.46 -1.35
N VAL A 55 -6.32 -8.30 -0.78
CA VAL A 55 -7.27 -9.12 -1.58
C VAL A 55 -8.27 -8.22 -2.31
N SER A 56 -8.80 -7.20 -1.63
CA SER A 56 -9.74 -6.25 -2.22
C SER A 56 -9.14 -5.55 -3.44
N MET A 57 -7.90 -5.05 -3.33
CA MET A 57 -7.19 -4.43 -4.45
C MET A 57 -6.92 -5.40 -5.59
N ALA A 58 -6.51 -6.64 -5.29
CA ALA A 58 -6.24 -7.64 -6.31
C ALA A 58 -7.50 -7.99 -7.13
N ILE A 59 -8.63 -8.23 -6.44
CA ILE A 59 -9.92 -8.45 -7.09
C ILE A 59 -10.33 -7.22 -7.89
N GLY A 60 -10.20 -6.03 -7.33
CA GLY A 60 -10.51 -4.77 -8.01
C GLY A 60 -9.69 -4.59 -9.30
N SER A 61 -8.38 -4.88 -9.26
CA SER A 61 -7.50 -4.81 -10.42
C SER A 61 -7.87 -5.84 -11.48
N PHE A 62 -8.15 -7.08 -11.08
CA PHE A 62 -8.58 -8.15 -11.98
C PHE A 62 -9.87 -7.77 -12.72
N LEU A 63 -10.92 -7.43 -11.98
CA LEU A 63 -12.23 -7.08 -12.55
C LEU A 63 -12.15 -5.83 -13.42
N SER A 64 -11.36 -4.83 -13.01
CA SER A 64 -11.20 -3.60 -13.78
C SER A 64 -10.49 -3.87 -15.11
N GLU A 65 -9.45 -4.70 -15.11
CA GLU A 65 -8.72 -5.05 -16.34
C GLU A 65 -9.54 -5.92 -17.28
N GLU A 66 -10.26 -6.91 -16.73
CA GLU A 66 -11.19 -7.75 -17.47
C GLU A 66 -12.26 -6.90 -18.14
N SER A 67 -12.92 -6.02 -17.38
CA SER A 67 -13.98 -5.13 -17.89
C SER A 67 -13.48 -4.20 -19.01
N VAL A 68 -12.26 -3.67 -18.88
CA VAL A 68 -11.66 -2.79 -19.90
C VAL A 68 -11.33 -3.57 -21.17
N GLU A 69 -10.79 -4.80 -21.07
CA GLU A 69 -10.49 -5.63 -22.23
C GLU A 69 -11.75 -6.08 -22.96
N GLU A 70 -12.81 -6.45 -22.25
CA GLU A 70 -14.11 -6.79 -22.84
C GLU A 70 -14.74 -5.60 -23.55
N TYR A 71 -14.66 -4.42 -22.95
CA TYR A 71 -15.16 -3.18 -23.53
C TYR A 71 -14.38 -2.78 -24.79
N GLU A 72 -13.05 -2.87 -24.78
CA GLU A 72 -12.20 -2.53 -25.93
C GLU A 72 -12.34 -3.53 -27.08
N SER A 73 -12.47 -4.83 -26.78
CA SER A 73 -12.46 -5.90 -27.78
C SER A 73 -13.85 -6.29 -28.28
N GLY A 74 -14.90 -6.00 -27.50
CA GLY A 74 -16.26 -6.48 -27.76
C GLY A 74 -16.43 -8.00 -27.60
N MET A 75 -15.45 -8.68 -26.99
CA MET A 75 -15.41 -10.11 -26.78
C MET A 75 -15.02 -10.43 -25.34
N ALA A 76 -15.23 -11.67 -24.89
CA ALA A 76 -14.75 -12.12 -23.58
C ALA A 76 -13.23 -11.96 -23.45
N ALA A 77 -12.79 -11.41 -22.32
CA ALA A 77 -11.38 -11.10 -22.07
C ALA A 77 -10.56 -12.35 -21.74
N LYS A 78 -9.23 -12.25 -21.93
CA LYS A 78 -8.31 -13.32 -21.53
C LYS A 78 -7.95 -13.19 -20.06
N VAL A 79 -8.49 -14.08 -19.24
CA VAL A 79 -8.32 -14.12 -17.76
C VAL A 79 -6.87 -14.18 -17.28
N LEU A 80 -5.96 -14.82 -18.02
CA LEU A 80 -4.61 -15.15 -17.51
C LEU A 80 -3.76 -13.90 -17.17
N GLN A 81 -3.73 -12.89 -18.05
CA GLN A 81 -2.88 -11.71 -17.83
C GLN A 81 -3.40 -10.84 -16.67
N PRO A 82 -4.71 -10.52 -16.60
CA PRO A 82 -5.27 -9.82 -15.45
C PRO A 82 -5.09 -10.55 -14.13
N MET A 83 -5.27 -11.87 -14.14
CA MET A 83 -5.11 -12.68 -12.92
C MET A 83 -3.67 -12.64 -12.38
N LEU A 84 -2.68 -12.75 -13.26
CA LEU A 84 -1.26 -12.64 -12.85
C LEU A 84 -0.93 -11.21 -12.37
N GLY A 85 -1.49 -10.19 -13.02
CA GLY A 85 -1.34 -8.80 -12.58
C GLY A 85 -1.93 -8.54 -11.20
N ALA A 86 -3.13 -9.04 -10.94
CA ALA A 86 -3.79 -8.98 -9.64
C ALA A 86 -3.02 -9.74 -8.55
N PHE A 87 -2.50 -10.93 -8.88
CA PHE A 87 -1.69 -11.70 -7.95
C PHE A 87 -0.38 -10.97 -7.59
N ALA A 88 0.28 -10.36 -8.58
CA ALA A 88 1.46 -9.53 -8.35
C ALA A 88 1.15 -8.32 -7.46
N MET A 89 -0.01 -7.68 -7.65
CA MET A 89 -0.49 -6.60 -6.77
C MET A 89 -0.64 -7.09 -5.33
N PHE A 90 -1.38 -8.19 -5.12
CA PHE A 90 -1.60 -8.77 -3.80
C PHE A 90 -0.29 -9.06 -3.07
N LEU A 91 0.64 -9.75 -3.73
CA LEU A 91 1.90 -10.13 -3.11
C LEU A 91 2.75 -8.90 -2.75
N SER A 92 2.80 -7.92 -3.65
CA SER A 92 3.54 -6.68 -3.42
C SER A 92 2.93 -5.87 -2.28
N TYR A 93 1.59 -5.82 -2.20
CA TYR A 93 0.85 -5.20 -1.11
C TYR A 93 1.18 -5.87 0.23
N VAL A 94 1.05 -7.20 0.31
CA VAL A 94 1.34 -7.94 1.55
C VAL A 94 2.76 -7.68 2.03
N ILE A 95 3.74 -7.83 1.15
CA ILE A 95 5.17 -7.63 1.49
C ILE A 95 5.42 -6.20 1.99
N ALA A 96 4.88 -5.20 1.28
CA ALA A 96 5.08 -3.80 1.64
C ALA A 96 4.41 -3.44 2.98
N GLY A 97 3.21 -3.95 3.26
CA GLY A 97 2.47 -3.69 4.49
C GLY A 97 3.16 -4.21 5.75
N PHE A 98 4.00 -5.25 5.62
CA PHE A 98 4.83 -5.70 6.73
C PHE A 98 5.90 -4.68 7.15
N ILE A 99 6.27 -3.71 6.31
CA ILE A 99 7.26 -2.68 6.66
C ILE A 99 6.77 -1.79 7.82
N PRO A 100 5.61 -1.12 7.75
CA PRO A 100 5.03 -0.40 8.88
C PRO A 100 4.70 -1.31 10.08
N LEU A 101 4.32 -2.57 9.83
CA LEU A 101 3.93 -3.48 10.90
C LEU A 101 5.13 -4.06 11.67
N ALA A 102 6.28 -4.25 11.02
CA ALA A 102 7.44 -4.95 11.56
C ALA A 102 7.94 -4.40 12.91
N PRO A 103 8.02 -3.07 13.15
CA PRO A 103 8.40 -2.54 14.46
C PRO A 103 7.48 -2.97 15.60
N TYR A 104 6.20 -3.16 15.32
CA TYR A 104 5.25 -3.69 16.30
C TYR A 104 5.42 -5.20 16.52
N LEU A 105 6.06 -5.95 15.64
CA LEU A 105 6.31 -7.38 15.91
C LEU A 105 7.43 -7.59 16.94
N ILE A 106 8.35 -6.63 17.05
CA ILE A 106 9.57 -6.74 17.87
C ILE A 106 9.59 -5.81 19.08
N SER A 107 8.79 -4.74 19.07
CA SER A 107 8.79 -3.70 20.08
C SER A 107 7.36 -3.27 20.43
N THR A 108 7.19 -2.58 21.54
CA THR A 108 5.89 -2.11 22.05
C THR A 108 5.95 -0.62 22.42
N GLY A 109 4.79 0.02 22.57
CA GLY A 109 4.70 1.42 22.97
C GLY A 109 5.28 2.41 21.94
N ASP A 110 5.75 3.56 22.43
CA ASP A 110 6.18 4.69 21.60
C ASP A 110 7.37 4.36 20.70
N THR A 111 8.25 3.46 21.13
CA THR A 111 9.41 3.04 20.31
C THR A 111 8.97 2.35 19.03
N ALA A 112 8.00 1.43 19.12
CA ALA A 112 7.45 0.76 17.94
C ALA A 112 6.75 1.77 17.01
N PHE A 113 6.05 2.74 17.59
CA PHE A 113 5.36 3.79 16.84
C PHE A 113 6.31 4.66 16.01
N TYR A 114 7.36 5.22 16.62
CA TYR A 114 8.32 6.06 15.90
C TYR A 114 9.11 5.29 14.83
N TRP A 115 9.50 4.04 15.13
CA TRP A 115 10.16 3.19 14.13
C TRP A 115 9.24 2.82 12.97
N SER A 116 7.95 2.56 13.23
CA SER A 116 6.95 2.29 12.20
C SER A 116 6.81 3.46 11.23
N ILE A 117 6.67 4.68 11.76
CA ILE A 117 6.59 5.89 10.94
C ILE A 117 7.89 6.10 10.17
N GLY A 118 9.05 6.01 10.85
CA GLY A 118 10.35 6.24 10.23
C GLY A 118 10.65 5.29 9.08
N LEU A 119 10.41 3.98 9.28
CA LEU A 119 10.60 2.97 8.23
C LEU A 119 9.62 3.16 7.07
N SER A 120 8.36 3.50 7.35
CA SER A 120 7.36 3.75 6.32
C SER A 120 7.70 4.96 5.45
N VAL A 121 8.11 6.07 6.07
CA VAL A 121 8.54 7.27 5.36
C VAL A 121 9.77 6.98 4.49
N LEU A 122 10.74 6.24 5.02
CA LEU A 122 11.91 5.81 4.26
C LEU A 122 11.52 4.91 3.08
N ALA A 123 10.64 3.93 3.31
CA ALA A 123 10.16 3.03 2.27
C ALA A 123 9.42 3.80 1.16
N LEU A 124 8.52 4.72 1.50
CA LEU A 124 7.84 5.59 0.55
C LEU A 124 8.84 6.45 -0.25
N ALA A 125 9.88 6.96 0.39
CA ALA A 125 10.90 7.72 -0.30
C ALA A 125 11.67 6.86 -1.33
N VAL A 126 12.03 5.63 -0.94
CA VAL A 126 12.68 4.64 -1.81
C VAL A 126 11.78 4.27 -2.98
N VAL A 127 10.51 3.95 -2.73
CA VAL A 127 9.53 3.60 -3.76
C VAL A 127 9.35 4.76 -4.73
N GLY A 128 9.20 5.99 -4.24
CA GLY A 128 9.07 7.18 -5.08
C GLY A 128 10.29 7.43 -5.95
N PHE A 129 11.49 7.19 -5.42
CA PHE A 129 12.73 7.32 -6.18
C PHE A 129 12.85 6.24 -7.27
N VAL A 130 12.57 4.99 -6.91
CA VAL A 130 12.62 3.84 -7.84
C VAL A 130 11.59 4.00 -8.95
N GLN A 131 10.34 4.31 -8.61
CA GLN A 131 9.29 4.55 -9.59
C GLN A 131 9.65 5.72 -10.51
N ALA A 132 10.24 6.80 -9.99
CA ALA A 132 10.63 7.92 -10.83
C ALA A 132 11.69 7.54 -11.86
N LYS A 133 12.66 6.70 -11.48
CA LYS A 133 13.67 6.16 -12.41
C LYS A 133 13.04 5.27 -13.47
N ILE A 134 12.14 4.37 -13.08
CA ILE A 134 11.44 3.47 -14.01
C ILE A 134 10.62 4.30 -15.03
N SER A 135 9.92 5.32 -14.55
CA SER A 135 9.04 6.17 -15.35
C SER A 135 9.76 7.33 -16.07
N LYS A 136 11.08 7.47 -15.90
CA LYS A 136 11.90 8.56 -16.46
C LYS A 136 11.37 9.97 -16.15
N VAL A 137 10.84 10.15 -14.94
CA VAL A 137 10.33 11.44 -14.43
C VAL A 137 11.26 12.02 -13.36
N PRO A 138 11.17 13.33 -13.02
CA PRO A 138 12.01 13.94 -12.00
C PRO A 138 11.90 13.25 -10.63
N ALA A 139 13.00 12.65 -10.17
CA ALA A 139 13.02 11.82 -8.97
C ALA A 139 12.66 12.58 -7.69
N PHE A 140 13.24 13.77 -7.50
CA PHE A 140 13.00 14.57 -6.30
C PHE A 140 11.52 14.89 -6.10
N SER A 141 10.85 15.41 -7.13
CA SER A 141 9.43 15.77 -7.05
C SER A 141 8.53 14.58 -6.77
N ARG A 142 8.85 13.41 -7.35
CA ARG A 142 8.05 12.19 -7.15
C ARG A 142 8.23 11.63 -5.73
N THR A 143 9.47 11.54 -5.27
CA THR A 143 9.81 11.13 -3.89
C THR A 143 9.16 12.03 -2.87
N VAL A 144 9.29 13.35 -3.00
CA VAL A 144 8.67 14.33 -2.09
C VAL A 144 7.15 14.18 -2.08
N ARG A 145 6.52 14.06 -3.26
CA ARG A 145 5.06 13.88 -3.34
C ARG A 145 4.59 12.63 -2.61
N MET A 146 5.29 11.50 -2.75
CA MET A 146 4.92 10.27 -2.04
C MET A 146 5.06 10.41 -0.52
N VAL A 147 6.18 10.97 -0.06
CA VAL A 147 6.40 11.19 1.38
C VAL A 147 5.34 12.12 1.95
N LEU A 148 4.95 13.17 1.23
CA LEU A 148 3.89 14.09 1.64
C LEU A 148 2.52 13.40 1.71
N LEU A 149 2.17 12.57 0.71
CA LEU A 149 0.91 11.82 0.72
C LEU A 149 0.86 10.80 1.86
N GLY A 150 1.94 10.07 2.10
CA GLY A 150 2.04 9.17 3.25
C GLY A 150 1.99 9.90 4.59
N GLY A 151 2.72 11.01 4.71
CA GLY A 151 2.67 11.88 5.89
C GLY A 151 1.26 12.44 6.15
N PHE A 152 0.53 12.76 5.10
CA PHE A 152 -0.87 13.19 5.20
C PHE A 152 -1.78 12.05 5.72
N ALA A 153 -1.61 10.82 5.22
CA ALA A 153 -2.35 9.66 5.72
C ALA A 153 -2.03 9.36 7.20
N ILE A 154 -0.77 9.47 7.61
CA ILE A 154 -0.36 9.39 9.03
C ILE A 154 -1.08 10.45 9.86
N GLY A 155 -1.08 11.70 9.37
CA GLY A 155 -1.76 12.81 10.02
C GLY A 155 -3.27 12.57 10.18
N ILE A 156 -3.94 12.09 9.14
CA ILE A 156 -5.36 11.70 9.20
C ILE A 156 -5.57 10.57 10.22
N GLY A 157 -4.75 9.52 10.16
CA GLY A 157 -4.84 8.39 11.08
C GLY A 157 -4.75 8.85 12.54
N ILE A 158 -3.72 9.63 12.87
CA ILE A 158 -3.54 10.21 14.21
C ILE A 158 -4.70 11.11 14.61
N LEU A 159 -5.18 11.96 13.71
CA LEU A 159 -6.30 12.86 13.97
C LEU A 159 -7.57 12.07 14.30
N VAL A 160 -7.94 11.11 13.45
CA VAL A 160 -9.11 10.26 13.66
C VAL A 160 -8.96 9.44 14.93
N GLY A 161 -7.80 8.82 15.16
CA GLY A 161 -7.50 8.10 16.39
C GLY A 161 -7.71 8.97 17.63
N ARG A 162 -7.20 10.20 17.64
CA ARG A 162 -7.41 11.15 18.75
C ARG A 162 -8.87 11.53 18.94
N LEU A 163 -9.65 11.74 17.88
CA LEU A 163 -11.06 12.10 18.01
C LEU A 163 -11.88 11.04 18.75
N PHE A 164 -11.57 9.76 18.52
CA PHE A 164 -12.30 8.63 19.12
C PHE A 164 -11.59 8.03 20.36
N GLY A 165 -10.33 8.37 20.61
CA GLY A 165 -9.55 7.96 21.78
C GLY A 165 -9.63 8.92 22.96
N ILE A 166 -10.37 10.02 22.87
CA ILE A 166 -10.72 10.87 24.01
C ILE A 166 -11.89 10.21 24.74
N THR A 167 -11.61 9.34 25.72
CA THR A 167 -12.55 8.97 26.79
C THR A 167 -11.78 8.76 28.08
#